data_AF-A0A183PW72-F1
#
_entry.id   AF-A0A183PW72-F1
#
_cell.length_a   1.000
_cell.length_b   1.000
_cell.length_c   1.000
_cell.angle_alpha   90.00
_cell.angle_beta   90.00
_cell.angle_gamma   90.00
#
_symmetry.space_group_name_H-M   'P 1'
#
loop_
_entity.id
_entity.type
_entity.pdbx_description
1 polymer ?
#
loop_
_entity_poly.entity_id
_entity_poly.type
_entity_poly.pdbx_seq_one_letter_code
_entity_poly.pdbx_strand_id
1 'polypeptide(L)'
;YSTGRTTGVVLDSGDGVTHAVPIYEGYALPHAIERTDLAGRDVTRFLRLLLRKEGADFHTTSEFEIVRQIKERACFISLNPSKVEAMEALASYPLPDGSTLEIGPARFRAPELLFRPDLMGQEYFGIHQVNLIHN
;
A
#
# COMPACT_ATOMS: atom_id res chain seq x y z
N TYR A 1 2.09 -23.19 3.79
CA TYR A 1 2.03 -24.11 4.95
C TYR A 1 1.90 -23.43 6.32
N SER A 2 2.21 -22.13 6.48
CA SER A 2 2.13 -21.42 7.79
C SER A 2 0.72 -21.23 8.36
N THR A 3 -0.35 -21.37 7.57
CA THR A 3 -1.75 -21.15 7.99
C THR A 3 -2.56 -22.43 8.15
N GLY A 4 -1.95 -23.62 8.00
CA GLY A 4 -2.61 -24.93 8.13
C GLY A 4 -3.68 -25.26 7.09
N ARG A 5 -3.87 -24.41 6.07
CA ARG A 5 -4.82 -24.63 4.97
C ARG A 5 -4.11 -25.26 3.78
N THR A 6 -4.76 -26.24 3.16
CA THR A 6 -4.27 -26.91 1.94
C THR A 6 -4.89 -26.33 0.67
N THR A 7 -6.00 -25.60 0.76
CA THR A 7 -6.66 -24.95 -0.38
C THR A 7 -6.99 -23.48 -0.05
N GLY A 8 -6.73 -22.58 -0.99
CA GLY A 8 -7.00 -21.15 -0.86
C GLY A 8 -6.15 -20.31 -1.83
N VAL A 9 -6.17 -18.99 -1.68
CA VAL A 9 -5.27 -18.08 -2.41
C VAL A 9 -4.36 -17.39 -1.39
N VAL A 10 -3.07 -17.37 -1.68
CA VAL A 10 -2.09 -16.56 -0.95
C VAL A 10 -1.91 -15.25 -1.69
N LEU A 11 -2.21 -14.13 -1.03
CA LEU A 11 -1.83 -12.80 -1.51
C LEU A 11 -0.55 -12.39 -0.77
N ASP A 12 0.56 -12.30 -1.49
CA ASP A 12 1.86 -11.89 -0.97
C ASP A 12 2.24 -10.53 -1.56
N SER A 13 2.24 -9.47 -0.75
CA SER A 13 2.57 -8.11 -1.17
C SER A 13 3.83 -7.64 -0.45
N GLY A 14 4.93 -7.56 -1.21
CA GLY A 14 6.25 -7.19 -0.70
C GLY A 14 6.59 -5.71 -0.89
N ASP A 15 7.89 -5.43 -1.02
CA ASP A 15 8.35 -4.06 -1.29
C ASP A 15 8.14 -3.66 -2.76
N GLY A 16 8.43 -4.54 -3.72
CA GLY A 16 8.39 -4.20 -5.15
C GLY A 16 7.32 -4.92 -5.97
N VAL A 17 6.73 -5.98 -5.44
CA VAL A 17 5.82 -6.87 -6.18
C VAL A 17 4.72 -7.41 -5.27
N THR A 18 3.55 -7.62 -5.84
CA THR A 18 2.44 -8.37 -5.25
C THR A 18 2.14 -9.61 -6.10
N HIS A 19 1.96 -10.77 -5.46
CA HIS A 19 1.52 -12.01 -6.09
C HIS A 19 0.21 -12.50 -5.51
N ALA A 20 -0.67 -13.02 -6.36
CA ALA A 20 -1.76 -13.90 -5.93
C ALA A 20 -1.44 -15.32 -6.41
N VAL A 21 -1.31 -16.24 -5.45
CA VAL A 21 -0.90 -17.63 -5.70
C VAL A 21 -2.04 -18.55 -5.25
N PRO A 22 -2.85 -19.08 -6.17
CA PRO A 22 -3.85 -20.09 -5.87
C PRO A 22 -3.17 -21.41 -5.48
N ILE A 23 -3.65 -22.02 -4.41
CA ILE A 23 -3.20 -23.29 -3.86
C ILE A 23 -4.40 -24.23 -3.79
N TYR A 24 -4.25 -25.43 -4.30
CA TYR A 24 -5.23 -26.51 -4.21
C TYR A 24 -4.56 -27.78 -3.69
N GLU A 25 -5.10 -28.32 -2.60
CA GLU A 25 -4.59 -29.55 -1.95
C GLU A 25 -3.08 -29.55 -1.66
N GLY A 26 -2.52 -28.39 -1.32
CA GLY A 26 -1.12 -28.18 -0.99
C GLY A 26 -0.22 -27.83 -2.18
N TYR A 27 -0.75 -27.83 -3.40
CA TYR A 27 -0.01 -27.50 -4.62
C TYR A 27 -0.42 -26.14 -5.16
N ALA A 28 0.57 -25.32 -5.52
CA ALA A 28 0.32 -24.08 -6.25
C ALA A 28 -0.19 -24.41 -7.66
N LEU A 29 -1.10 -23.60 -8.19
CA LEU A 29 -1.61 -23.69 -9.56
C LEU A 29 -0.85 -22.69 -10.45
N PRO A 30 0.25 -23.07 -11.13
CA PRO A 30 1.17 -22.09 -11.72
C PRO A 30 0.56 -21.24 -12.83
N HIS A 31 -0.39 -21.81 -13.57
CA HIS A 31 -1.12 -21.15 -14.66
C HIS A 31 -2.12 -20.09 -14.18
N ALA A 32 -2.45 -20.07 -12.89
CA ALA A 32 -3.35 -19.12 -12.26
C ALA A 32 -2.62 -18.17 -11.29
N ILE A 33 -1.27 -18.16 -11.31
CA ILE A 33 -0.49 -17.20 -10.53
C ILE A 33 -0.53 -15.86 -11.23
N GLU A 34 -0.91 -14.84 -10.47
CA GLU A 34 -0.96 -13.47 -10.93
C GLU A 34 0.14 -12.65 -10.26
N ARG A 35 0.74 -11.73 -11.02
CA ARG A 35 1.81 -10.84 -10.56
C ARG A 35 1.48 -9.41 -10.93
N THR A 36 1.63 -8.51 -9.97
CA THR A 36 1.50 -7.07 -10.18
C THR A 36 2.73 -6.36 -9.65
N ASP A 37 3.31 -5.48 -10.48
CA ASP A 37 4.44 -4.61 -10.11
C ASP A 37 3.94 -3.35 -9.38
N LEU A 38 3.03 -3.56 -8.43
CA LEU A 38 2.48 -2.57 -7.51
C LEU A 38 2.58 -3.14 -6.10
N ALA A 39 3.32 -2.45 -5.22
CA ALA A 39 3.56 -2.93 -3.87
C ALA A 39 3.94 -1.81 -2.88
N GLY A 40 4.59 -2.17 -1.77
CA GLY A 40 4.90 -1.25 -0.68
C GLY A 40 5.77 -0.05 -1.07
N ARG A 41 6.65 -0.17 -2.06
CA ARG A 41 7.50 0.92 -2.56
C ARG A 41 6.69 1.96 -3.30
N ASP A 42 5.69 1.55 -4.08
CA ASP A 42 4.80 2.45 -4.80
C ASP A 42 3.90 3.24 -3.85
N VAL A 43 3.38 2.58 -2.81
CA VAL A 43 2.69 3.26 -1.70
C VAL A 43 3.60 4.28 -1.03
N THR A 44 4.88 3.94 -0.81
CA THR A 44 5.87 4.87 -0.22
C THR A 44 6.14 6.07 -1.12
N ARG A 45 6.28 5.87 -2.45
CA ARG A 45 6.43 6.96 -3.43
C ARG A 45 5.20 7.85 -3.47
N PHE A 46 4.01 7.26 -3.44
CA PHE A 46 2.77 8.02 -3.47
C PHE A 46 2.57 8.81 -2.18
N LEU A 47 2.88 8.23 -1.02
CA LEU A 47 2.91 8.95 0.25
C LEU A 47 3.85 10.16 0.19
N ARG A 48 5.06 10.00 -0.35
CA ARG A 48 6.01 11.12 -0.55
C ARG A 48 5.39 12.24 -1.39
N LEU A 49 4.68 11.89 -2.46
CA LEU A 49 3.99 12.86 -3.31
C LEU A 49 2.88 13.60 -2.56
N LEU A 50 2.10 12.89 -1.74
CA LEU A 50 1.02 13.49 -0.94
C LEU A 50 1.57 14.42 0.15
N LEU A 51 2.59 13.98 0.89
CA LEU A 51 3.28 14.81 1.89
C LEU A 51 3.84 16.09 1.29
N ARG A 52 4.42 16.00 0.08
CA ARG A 52 4.91 17.17 -0.65
C ARG A 52 3.81 18.17 -0.97
N LYS A 53 2.61 17.69 -1.36
CA LYS A 53 1.43 18.54 -1.58
C LYS A 53 0.93 19.21 -0.30
N GLU A 54 1.17 18.58 0.85
CA GLU A 54 0.85 19.10 2.18
C GLU A 54 1.97 19.99 2.77
N GLY A 55 3.06 20.22 2.03
CA GLY A 55 4.15 21.13 2.39
C GLY A 55 5.40 20.48 2.98
N ALA A 56 5.42 19.16 3.14
CA ALA A 56 6.59 18.41 3.61
C ALA A 56 7.34 17.76 2.44
N ASP A 57 8.45 18.35 2.02
CA ASP A 57 9.23 17.87 0.87
C ASP A 57 10.39 16.97 1.30
N PHE A 58 10.40 15.73 0.80
CA PHE A 58 11.42 14.70 1.06
C PHE A 58 12.05 14.32 -0.28
N HIS A 59 13.35 14.60 -0.48
CA HIS A 59 14.00 14.48 -1.78
C HIS A 59 14.98 13.31 -1.86
N THR A 60 15.78 13.13 -0.82
CA THR A 60 16.92 12.21 -0.79
C THR A 60 16.48 10.76 -0.57
N THR A 61 17.42 9.83 -0.80
CA THR A 61 17.22 8.40 -0.52
C THR A 61 17.08 8.12 0.98
N SER A 62 17.80 8.85 1.84
CA SER A 62 17.67 8.70 3.30
C SER A 62 16.31 9.19 3.78
N GLU A 63 15.81 10.29 3.22
CA GLU A 63 14.46 10.79 3.49
C GLU A 63 13.36 9.86 2.97
N PHE A 64 13.62 9.12 1.89
CA PHE A 64 12.70 8.09 1.41
C PHE A 64 12.49 6.98 2.46
N GLU A 65 13.52 6.60 3.21
CA GLU A 65 13.39 5.67 4.32
C GLU A 65 12.58 6.25 5.50
N ILE A 66 12.65 7.57 5.72
CA ILE A 66 11.76 8.24 6.69
C ILE A 66 10.30 8.10 6.23
N VAL A 67 10.00 8.36 4.96
CA VAL A 67 8.65 8.19 4.39
C VAL A 67 8.18 6.73 4.50
N ARG A 68 9.09 5.76 4.31
CA ARG A 68 8.80 4.34 4.53
C ARG A 68 8.38 4.07 5.97
N GLN A 69 9.11 4.60 6.95
CA GLN A 69 8.78 4.44 8.37
C GLN A 69 7.45 5.13 8.73
N ILE A 70 7.19 6.31 8.16
CA ILE A 70 5.90 6.99 8.29
C ILE A 70 4.78 6.08 7.77
N LYS A 71 4.93 5.51 6.57
CA LYS A 71 3.96 4.57 6.00
C LYS A 71 3.69 3.41 6.98
N GLU A 72 4.75 2.75 7.46
CA GLU A 72 4.60 1.56 8.32
C GLU A 72 4.00 1.86 9.70
N ARG A 73 4.16 3.09 10.22
CA ARG A 73 3.69 3.47 11.57
C ARG A 73 2.39 4.26 11.59
N ALA A 74 2.09 5.05 10.56
CA ALA A 74 1.00 6.02 10.57
C ALA A 74 -0.10 5.71 9.54
N CYS A 75 0.20 5.01 8.44
CA CYS A 75 -0.80 4.70 7.42
C CYS A 75 -1.72 3.55 7.83
N PHE A 76 -2.92 3.55 7.27
CA PHE A 76 -3.91 2.49 7.46
C PHE A 76 -4.88 2.44 6.28
N ILE A 77 -5.46 1.27 6.01
CA ILE A 77 -6.54 1.13 5.02
C ILE A 77 -7.87 1.44 5.70
N SER A 78 -8.68 2.28 5.09
CA SER A 78 -10.04 2.59 5.56
C SER A 78 -11.08 1.83 4.76
N LEU A 79 -12.07 1.25 5.44
CA LEU A 79 -13.26 0.68 4.79
C LEU A 79 -14.18 1.76 4.19
N ASN A 80 -14.08 3.00 4.67
CA ASN A 80 -14.86 4.13 4.17
C ASN A 80 -13.97 5.39 4.17
N PRO A 81 -13.18 5.61 3.09
CA PRO A 81 -12.29 6.76 2.98
C PRO A 81 -13.02 8.10 3.14
N SER A 82 -14.21 8.24 2.55
CA SER A 82 -15.00 9.47 2.62
C SER A 82 -15.39 9.85 4.05
N LYS A 83 -15.74 8.87 4.89
CA LYS A 83 -16.06 9.11 6.30
C LYS A 83 -14.84 9.55 7.09
N VAL A 84 -13.68 8.92 6.86
CA VAL A 84 -12.43 9.27 7.56
C VAL A 84 -11.96 10.67 7.13
N GLU A 85 -12.11 10.99 5.85
CA GLU A 85 -11.79 12.32 5.33
C GLU A 85 -12.62 13.42 6.01
N ALA A 86 -13.92 13.19 6.17
CA ALA A 86 -14.82 14.13 6.86
C ALA A 86 -14.48 14.35 8.35
N MET A 87 -13.68 13.48 8.97
CA MET A 87 -13.25 13.65 10.36
C MET A 87 -12.01 14.53 10.51
N GLU A 88 -11.33 14.89 9.41
CA GLU A 88 -10.15 15.76 9.38
C GLU A 88 -9.07 15.40 10.42
N ALA A 89 -8.91 14.10 10.70
CA ALA A 89 -8.02 13.64 11.75
C ALA A 89 -6.54 13.79 11.35
N LEU A 90 -5.82 14.65 12.05
CA LEU A 90 -4.37 14.78 11.96
C LEU A 90 -3.67 13.79 12.92
N ALA A 91 -2.49 13.32 12.53
CA ALA A 91 -1.58 12.64 13.45
C ALA A 91 -0.19 13.25 13.40
N SER A 92 0.35 13.41 14.60
CA SER A 92 1.69 13.91 14.86
C SER A 92 2.73 12.79 14.72
N TYR A 93 3.77 12.99 13.92
CA TYR A 93 4.86 12.03 13.73
C TYR A 93 6.23 12.67 14.04
N PRO A 94 7.02 12.12 14.97
CA PRO A 94 8.34 12.67 15.29
C PRO A 94 9.35 12.34 14.19
N LEU A 95 10.05 13.36 13.71
CA LEU A 95 11.13 13.24 12.73
C LEU A 95 12.48 13.03 13.42
N PRO A 96 13.49 12.46 12.74
CA PRO A 96 14.80 12.19 13.33
C PRO A 96 15.57 13.43 13.79
N ASP A 97 15.25 14.61 13.24
CA ASP A 97 15.82 15.90 13.62
C ASP A 97 15.18 16.50 14.89
N GLY A 98 14.20 15.79 15.48
CA GLY A 98 13.45 16.22 16.66
C GLY A 98 12.24 17.09 16.35
N SER A 99 12.03 17.47 15.08
CA SER A 99 10.81 18.16 14.66
C SER A 99 9.63 17.19 14.59
N THR A 100 8.42 17.73 14.41
CA THR A 100 7.20 16.93 14.33
C THR A 100 6.43 17.28 13.06
N LEU A 101 6.03 16.24 12.34
CA LEU A 101 5.24 16.33 11.12
C LEU A 101 3.78 15.99 11.42
N GLU A 102 2.87 16.90 11.10
CA GLU A 102 1.44 16.61 11.09
C GLU A 102 1.06 15.94 9.78
N ILE A 103 0.40 14.79 9.86
CA ILE A 103 0.00 13.99 8.71
C ILE A 103 -1.51 13.79 8.75
N GLY A 104 -2.19 14.31 7.74
CA GLY A 104 -3.64 14.23 7.63
C GLY A 104 -4.11 13.08 6.71
N PRO A 105 -4.88 13.38 5.66
CA PRO A 105 -5.48 12.37 4.79
C PRO A 105 -4.49 11.44 4.07
N ALA A 106 -3.24 11.87 3.90
CA ALA A 106 -2.19 11.06 3.27
C ALA A 106 -2.06 9.66 3.89
N ARG A 107 -2.37 9.51 5.20
CA ARG A 107 -2.30 8.24 5.95
C ARG A 107 -3.18 7.14 5.39
N PHE A 108 -4.37 7.47 4.90
CA PHE A 108 -5.28 6.48 4.32
C PHE A 108 -5.35 6.57 2.79
N ARG A 109 -5.04 7.73 2.21
CA ARG A 109 -4.98 7.89 0.75
C ARG A 109 -3.79 7.16 0.12
N ALA A 110 -2.63 7.15 0.77
CA ALA A 110 -1.45 6.47 0.23
C ALA A 110 -1.67 4.95 0.02
N PRO A 111 -2.13 4.16 1.02
CA PRO A 111 -2.36 2.73 0.84
C PRO A 111 -3.56 2.39 -0.07
N GLU A 112 -4.48 3.32 -0.29
CA GLU A 112 -5.58 3.15 -1.27
C GLU A 112 -5.06 2.88 -2.69
N LEU A 113 -3.82 3.26 -2.99
CA LEU A 113 -3.16 2.96 -4.25
C LEU A 113 -3.18 1.46 -4.59
N LEU A 114 -3.11 0.57 -3.59
CA LEU A 114 -3.20 -0.88 -3.80
C LEU A 114 -4.55 -1.33 -4.38
N PHE A 115 -5.61 -0.54 -4.18
CA PHE A 115 -6.95 -0.80 -4.68
C PHE A 115 -7.30 0.08 -5.88
N ARG A 116 -6.69 1.27 -5.97
CA ARG A 116 -6.90 2.26 -7.02
C ARG A 116 -5.56 2.69 -7.65
N PRO A 117 -4.94 1.84 -8.48
CA PRO A 117 -3.63 2.15 -9.08
C PRO A 117 -3.69 3.36 -10.03
N ASP A 118 -4.88 3.67 -10.53
CA ASP A 118 -5.19 4.84 -11.36
C ASP A 118 -4.83 6.17 -10.67
N LEU A 119 -4.76 6.21 -9.34
CA LEU A 119 -4.35 7.41 -8.57
C LEU A 119 -2.90 7.86 -8.87
N MET A 120 -2.06 6.96 -9.35
CA MET A 120 -0.69 7.25 -9.82
C MET A 120 -0.55 7.09 -11.34
N GLY A 121 -1.66 7.04 -12.07
CA GLY A 121 -1.67 6.83 -13.52
C GLY A 121 -1.16 5.45 -13.94
N GLN A 122 -1.25 4.45 -13.06
CA GLN A 122 -0.89 3.07 -13.38
C GLN A 122 -2.12 2.32 -13.91
N GLU A 123 -1.92 1.48 -14.92
CA GLU A 123 -2.97 0.67 -15.55
C GLU A 123 -3.11 -0.74 -14.93
N TYR A 124 -2.51 -0.96 -13.77
CA TYR A 124 -2.67 -2.21 -13.03
C TYR A 124 -4.08 -2.34 -12.46
N PHE A 125 -4.54 -3.57 -12.30
CA PHE A 125 -5.71 -3.88 -11.49
C PHE A 125 -5.41 -3.70 -10.00
N GLY A 126 -6.40 -3.28 -9.23
CA GLY A 126 -6.27 -3.26 -7.78
C GLY A 126 -6.18 -4.69 -7.22
N ILE A 127 -5.55 -4.87 -6.06
CA ILE A 127 -5.31 -6.20 -5.46
C ILE A 127 -6.59 -7.01 -5.22
N HIS A 128 -7.74 -6.34 -5.10
CA HIS A 128 -9.06 -6.93 -4.93
C HIS A 128 -9.62 -7.56 -6.23
N GLN A 129 -9.05 -7.23 -7.40
CA GLN A 129 -9.48 -7.69 -8.72
C GLN A 129 -8.58 -8.78 -9.29
N VAL A 130 -7.43 -9.05 -8.65
CA VAL A 130 -6.37 -9.91 -9.20
C VAL A 130 -6.84 -11.35 -9.48
N ASN A 131 -7.93 -11.83 -8.89
CA ASN A 131 -8.48 -13.17 -9.17
C ASN A 131 -9.73 -13.20 -10.09
N LEU A 132 -10.20 -12.05 -10.58
CA LEU A 132 -11.43 -11.97 -11.39
C LEU A 132 -11.19 -12.02 -12.90
N ILE A 133 -9.93 -12.09 -13.34
CA ILE A 133 -9.55 -11.97 -14.76
C ILE A 133 -9.87 -13.26 -15.56
N HIS A 134 -10.22 -14.36 -14.89
CA HIS A 134 -10.46 -15.67 -15.49
C HIS A 134 -11.93 -16.15 -15.47
N ASN A 135 -12.91 -15.27 -15.21
CA ASN A 135 -14.34 -15.61 -15.30
C ASN A 135 -14.98 -15.11 -16.60
#